data_AF-A0A0F9T9D3-F1
#
_entry.id   AF-A0A0F9T9D3-F1
#
_cell.length_a   1.000
_cell.length_b   1.000
_cell.length_c   1.000
_cell.angle_alpha   90.00
_cell.angle_beta   90.00
_cell.angle_gamma   90.00
#
_symmetry.space_group_name_H-M   'P 1'
#
loop_
_entity.id
_entity.type
_entity.pdbx_description
1 polymer ?
#
loop_
_entity_poly.entity_id
_entity_poly.type
_entity_poly.pdbx_seq_one_letter_code
_entity_poly.pdbx_strand_id
1 'polypeptide(L)'
;MAVRGCGAECAFLESEIVMKQKRPKMHAGDIEIAIAHRYGWRRYFIVPNVHWGLNFWHELDMLVVSPVGWATEIEIKVSASDLKADKKKIHGHRSDRIRQLYFAVPEDLRAKAMELIPERAGLIIVKPDMAPYAYGKTEIVKTPKTNSGARKLNEKELQKLGKLAAMRIWSLKAVVYRQQREKVKLL
;
A
#
# COMPACT_ATOMS: atom_id res chain seq x y z
N MET A 1 42.60 40.81 6.54
CA MET A 1 42.54 39.53 7.27
C MET A 1 41.29 38.81 6.78
N ALA A 2 41.43 37.92 5.79
CA ALA A 2 40.31 37.30 5.10
C ALA A 2 39.86 36.05 5.87
N VAL A 3 38.60 36.03 6.29
CA VAL A 3 37.94 34.83 6.83
C VAL A 3 37.72 33.89 5.63
N ARG A 4 38.59 32.87 5.49
CA ARG A 4 38.42 31.83 4.48
C ARG A 4 37.29 30.89 4.89
N GLY A 5 36.44 30.60 3.91
CA GLY A 5 35.17 29.89 4.07
C GLY A 5 35.31 28.47 4.62
N CYS A 6 34.46 28.19 5.61
CA CYS A 6 34.13 26.86 6.12
C CYS A 6 32.62 26.67 5.91
N GLY A 7 32.20 26.43 4.66
CA GLY A 7 30.77 26.33 4.32
C GLY A 7 30.49 25.26 3.27
N ALA A 8 31.35 25.13 2.26
CA ALA A 8 31.15 24.16 1.20
C ALA A 8 31.47 22.71 1.62
N GLU A 9 32.53 22.48 2.40
CA GLU A 9 32.89 21.13 2.88
C GLU A 9 31.88 20.58 3.89
N CYS A 10 31.29 21.43 4.74
CA CYS A 10 30.29 21.01 5.73
C CYS A 10 28.97 20.58 5.04
N ALA A 11 28.53 21.32 4.02
CA ALA A 11 27.33 20.98 3.24
C ALA A 11 27.54 19.70 2.40
N PHE A 12 28.76 19.45 1.91
CA PHE A 12 29.08 18.23 1.18
C PHE A 12 29.08 17.00 2.10
N LEU A 13 29.64 17.13 3.32
CA LEU A 13 29.63 16.09 4.33
C LEU A 13 28.21 15.78 4.84
N GLU A 14 27.37 16.80 5.07
CA GLU A 14 25.96 16.59 5.43
C GLU A 14 25.20 15.84 4.30
N SER A 15 25.48 16.17 3.03
CA SER A 15 24.87 15.48 1.89
C SER A 15 25.33 14.03 1.74
N GLU A 16 26.61 13.72 2.00
CA GLU A 16 27.14 12.35 1.96
C GLU A 16 26.66 11.50 3.15
N ILE A 17 26.52 12.09 4.33
CA ILE A 17 26.03 11.42 5.55
C ILE A 17 24.55 11.07 5.41
N VAL A 18 23.74 11.95 4.79
CA VAL A 18 22.33 11.65 4.44
C VAL A 18 22.23 10.57 3.36
N MET A 19 23.16 10.54 2.39
CA MET A 19 23.18 9.55 1.30
C MET A 19 23.64 8.14 1.74
N LYS A 20 24.39 8.02 2.85
CA LYS A 20 24.90 6.73 3.37
C LYS A 20 23.99 6.04 4.38
N GLN A 21 22.86 6.65 4.78
CA GLN A 21 21.89 5.94 5.61
C GLN A 21 21.20 4.85 4.78
N LYS A 22 21.43 3.60 5.17
CA LYS A 22 20.76 2.42 4.60
C LYS A 22 19.25 2.67 4.66
N ARG A 23 18.60 2.75 3.49
CA ARG A 23 17.17 3.04 3.40
C ARG A 23 16.39 2.09 4.33
N PRO A 24 15.51 2.60 5.20
CA PRO A 24 14.70 1.72 6.03
C PRO A 24 13.88 0.80 5.13
N LYS A 25 13.77 -0.48 5.53
CA LYS A 25 12.97 -1.45 4.81
C LYS A 25 11.51 -1.01 4.84
N MET A 26 10.90 -0.87 3.66
CA MET A 26 9.50 -0.48 3.55
C MET A 26 8.60 -1.53 4.19
N HIS A 27 7.71 -1.09 5.07
CA HIS A 27 6.69 -1.94 5.69
C HIS A 27 5.41 -1.94 4.86
N ALA A 28 4.54 -2.93 5.08
CA ALA A 28 3.27 -3.02 4.36
C ALA A 28 2.41 -1.76 4.53
N GLY A 29 2.41 -1.16 5.73
CA GLY A 29 1.69 0.09 6.01
C GLY A 29 2.17 1.28 5.18
N ASP A 30 3.47 1.37 4.85
CA ASP A 30 3.99 2.44 3.99
C ASP A 30 3.40 2.30 2.57
N ILE A 31 3.34 1.06 2.06
CA ILE A 31 2.75 0.72 0.77
C ILE A 31 1.25 1.00 0.76
N GLU A 32 0.51 0.59 1.80
CA GLU A 32 -0.92 0.87 1.94
C GLU A 32 -1.21 2.37 1.81
N ILE A 33 -0.44 3.21 2.52
CA ILE A 33 -0.63 4.66 2.51
C ILE A 33 -0.27 5.24 1.13
N ALA A 34 0.84 4.82 0.52
CA ALA A 34 1.23 5.25 -0.83
C ALA A 34 0.14 4.94 -1.88
N ILE A 35 -0.46 3.74 -1.80
CA ILE A 35 -1.56 3.34 -2.66
C ILE A 35 -2.82 4.17 -2.37
N ALA A 36 -3.13 4.42 -1.09
CA ALA A 36 -4.29 5.23 -0.72
C ALA A 36 -4.18 6.67 -1.27
N HIS A 37 -2.99 7.26 -1.23
CA HIS A 37 -2.71 8.55 -1.85
C HIS A 37 -2.87 8.52 -3.37
N ARG A 38 -2.39 7.46 -4.05
CA ARG A 38 -2.51 7.29 -5.50
C ARG A 38 -3.96 7.36 -5.97
N TYR A 39 -4.83 6.61 -5.31
CA TYR A 39 -6.25 6.57 -5.68
C TYR A 39 -7.02 7.79 -5.15
N GLY A 40 -6.60 8.33 -4.02
CA GLY A 40 -7.26 9.45 -3.35
C GLY A 40 -8.53 9.00 -2.62
N TRP A 41 -8.42 8.81 -1.30
CA TRP A 41 -9.52 8.35 -0.42
C TRP A 41 -10.72 9.30 -0.35
N ARG A 42 -10.62 10.52 -0.87
CA ARG A 42 -11.77 11.43 -1.04
C ARG A 42 -12.66 11.03 -2.22
N ARG A 43 -12.10 10.36 -3.22
CA ARG A 43 -12.79 9.97 -4.47
C ARG A 43 -13.07 8.48 -4.49
N TYR A 44 -12.10 7.66 -4.12
CA TYR A 44 -12.23 6.21 -4.09
C TYR A 44 -12.56 5.75 -2.69
N PHE A 45 -13.35 4.69 -2.59
CA PHE A 45 -13.61 4.05 -1.31
C PHE A 45 -12.55 2.98 -1.06
N ILE A 46 -11.70 3.21 -0.07
CA ILE A 46 -10.45 2.48 0.14
C ILE A 46 -10.49 1.85 1.52
N VAL A 47 -10.36 0.52 1.59
CA VAL A 47 -10.44 -0.22 2.85
C VAL A 47 -9.26 -1.19 2.93
N PRO A 48 -8.34 -1.04 3.90
CA PRO A 48 -7.29 -2.02 4.13
C PRO A 48 -7.81 -3.21 4.94
N ASN A 49 -7.10 -4.33 4.86
CA ASN A 49 -7.32 -5.55 5.64
C ASN A 49 -8.79 -5.99 5.60
N VAL A 50 -9.29 -6.26 4.39
CA VAL A 50 -10.69 -6.66 4.18
C VAL A 50 -10.82 -8.16 4.43
N HIS A 51 -11.33 -8.49 5.60
CA HIS A 51 -11.74 -9.82 5.99
C HIS A 51 -13.18 -9.80 6.52
N TRP A 52 -13.85 -10.96 6.52
CA TRP A 52 -15.19 -11.16 7.09
C TRP A 52 -16.37 -10.44 6.39
N GLY A 53 -17.59 -10.98 6.55
CA GLY A 53 -18.87 -10.32 6.25
C GLY A 53 -19.26 -10.08 4.78
N LEU A 54 -18.28 -10.08 3.87
CA LEU A 54 -18.46 -9.85 2.42
C LEU A 54 -18.22 -11.12 1.59
N ASN A 55 -17.76 -12.22 2.20
CA ASN A 55 -17.56 -13.51 1.55
C ASN A 55 -16.66 -13.44 0.28
N PHE A 56 -15.50 -12.77 0.36
CA PHE A 56 -14.52 -12.77 -0.74
C PHE A 56 -13.76 -14.09 -0.87
N TRP A 57 -13.99 -15.07 0.02
CA TRP A 57 -13.34 -16.39 0.10
C TRP A 57 -11.85 -16.36 0.48
N HIS A 58 -11.24 -15.18 0.54
CA HIS A 58 -9.93 -14.92 1.12
C HIS A 58 -9.87 -13.53 1.77
N GLU A 59 -8.82 -13.30 2.56
CA GLU A 59 -8.48 -11.98 3.09
C GLU A 59 -7.83 -11.14 1.98
N LEU A 60 -8.24 -9.87 1.87
CA LEU A 60 -7.63 -8.92 0.94
C LEU A 60 -6.79 -7.94 1.74
N ASP A 61 -5.52 -7.76 1.35
CA ASP A 61 -4.65 -6.75 1.95
C ASP A 61 -5.27 -5.35 1.83
N MET A 62 -5.82 -5.02 0.66
CA MET A 62 -6.51 -3.75 0.45
C MET A 62 -7.51 -3.82 -0.71
N LEU A 63 -8.70 -3.26 -0.50
CA LEU A 63 -9.75 -3.13 -1.50
C LEU A 63 -9.95 -1.67 -1.88
N VAL A 64 -9.91 -1.38 -3.17
CA VAL A 64 -10.17 -0.06 -3.74
C VAL A 64 -11.42 -0.12 -4.61
N VAL A 65 -12.43 0.64 -4.25
CA VAL A 65 -13.70 0.71 -4.98
C VAL A 65 -13.81 2.07 -5.67
N SER A 66 -14.00 2.04 -6.99
CA SER A 66 -14.23 3.24 -7.80
C SER A 66 -15.56 3.92 -7.44
N PRO A 67 -15.74 5.22 -7.80
CA PRO A 67 -17.02 5.91 -7.59
C PRO A 67 -18.24 5.20 -8.21
N VAL A 68 -18.03 4.39 -9.25
CA VAL A 68 -19.07 3.65 -9.94
C VAL A 68 -19.23 2.20 -9.43
N GLY A 69 -18.55 1.81 -8.36
CA GLY A 69 -18.73 0.51 -7.68
C GLY A 69 -17.83 -0.63 -8.16
N TRP A 70 -16.90 -0.40 -9.10
CA TRP A 70 -15.92 -1.43 -9.50
C TRP A 70 -14.84 -1.62 -8.43
N ALA A 71 -14.61 -2.87 -8.04
CA ALA A 71 -13.61 -3.22 -7.04
C ALA A 71 -12.29 -3.67 -7.66
N THR A 72 -11.20 -3.16 -7.09
CA THR A 72 -9.82 -3.50 -7.41
C THR A 72 -9.17 -4.03 -6.14
N GLU A 73 -8.62 -5.23 -6.22
CA GLU A 73 -7.82 -5.83 -5.16
C GLU A 73 -6.37 -5.37 -5.31
N ILE A 74 -5.77 -4.93 -4.20
CA ILE A 74 -4.35 -4.60 -4.10
C ILE A 74 -3.74 -5.59 -3.11
N GLU A 75 -2.94 -6.51 -3.61
CA GLU A 75 -2.15 -7.46 -2.82
C GLU A 75 -0.78 -6.85 -2.54
N ILE A 76 -0.37 -6.77 -1.27
CA ILE A 76 0.86 -6.12 -0.84
C ILE A 76 1.91 -7.18 -0.50
N LYS A 77 3.10 -7.06 -1.10
CA LYS A 77 4.23 -7.97 -0.83
C LYS A 77 5.49 -7.19 -0.51
N VAL A 78 6.05 -7.45 0.67
CA VAL A 78 7.26 -6.77 1.18
C VAL A 78 8.49 -7.68 1.18
N SER A 79 8.36 -8.91 0.68
CA SER A 79 9.48 -9.82 0.51
C SER A 79 9.36 -10.75 -0.70
N ALA A 80 10.50 -11.24 -1.18
CA ALA A 80 10.55 -12.25 -2.24
C ALA A 80 9.94 -13.60 -1.82
N SER A 81 9.96 -13.94 -0.52
CA SER A 81 9.27 -15.12 0.01
C SER A 81 7.76 -15.02 -0.16
N ASP A 82 7.18 -13.86 0.11
CA ASP A 82 5.73 -13.66 -0.04
C ASP A 82 5.30 -13.84 -1.50
N LEU A 83 6.07 -13.29 -2.45
CA LEU A 83 5.84 -13.46 -3.89
C LEU A 83 5.93 -14.93 -4.33
N LYS A 84 6.90 -15.69 -3.80
CA LYS A 84 7.06 -17.12 -4.11
C LYS A 84 5.92 -17.96 -3.54
N ALA A 85 5.43 -17.64 -2.35
CA ALA A 85 4.31 -18.33 -1.74
C ALA A 85 3.03 -18.16 -2.56
N ASP A 86 2.79 -16.95 -3.06
CA ASP A 86 1.62 -16.65 -3.87
C ASP A 86 1.62 -17.36 -5.22
N LYS A 87 2.77 -17.49 -5.88
CA LYS A 87 2.88 -18.27 -7.13
C LYS A 87 2.44 -19.73 -6.97
N LYS A 88 2.52 -20.29 -5.75
CA LYS A 88 2.11 -21.67 -5.46
C LYS A 88 0.61 -21.81 -5.21
N LYS A 89 -0.11 -20.71 -4.96
CA LYS A 89 -1.57 -20.76 -4.74
C LYS A 89 -2.25 -21.04 -6.08
N ILE A 90 -3.15 -22.02 -6.12
CA ILE A 90 -4.03 -22.24 -7.26
C ILE A 90 -4.89 -20.97 -7.39
N HIS A 91 -4.64 -20.14 -8.40
CA HIS A 91 -5.28 -18.83 -8.58
C HIS A 91 -6.77 -18.90 -9.01
N GLY A 92 -7.48 -19.93 -8.55
CA GLY A 92 -8.86 -20.27 -8.92
C GLY A 92 -9.95 -19.47 -8.20
N HIS A 93 -9.61 -18.60 -7.24
CA HIS A 93 -10.59 -17.74 -6.58
C HIS A 93 -11.00 -16.59 -7.51
N ARG A 94 -11.96 -16.86 -8.40
CA ARG A 94 -12.65 -15.83 -9.18
C ARG A 94 -13.80 -15.30 -8.34
N SER A 95 -13.53 -14.30 -7.51
CA SER A 95 -14.61 -13.46 -7.01
C SER A 95 -15.27 -12.76 -8.21
N ASP A 96 -16.59 -12.86 -8.31
CA ASP A 96 -17.41 -12.12 -9.26
C ASP A 96 -17.40 -10.60 -9.00
N ARG A 97 -16.75 -10.13 -7.93
CA ARG A 97 -16.70 -8.71 -7.56
C ARG A 97 -15.37 -8.05 -7.91
N ILE A 98 -14.28 -8.81 -7.94
CA ILE A 98 -12.95 -8.27 -8.21
C ILE A 98 -12.77 -8.10 -9.72
N ARG A 99 -12.76 -6.84 -10.17
CA ARG A 99 -12.57 -6.48 -11.58
C ARG A 99 -11.10 -6.49 -11.97
N GLN A 100 -10.23 -6.06 -11.06
CA GLN A 100 -8.79 -5.91 -11.27
C GLN A 100 -8.02 -6.38 -10.04
N LEU A 101 -6.85 -6.95 -10.27
CA LEU A 101 -5.89 -7.34 -9.24
C LEU A 101 -4.55 -6.67 -9.55
N TYR A 102 -4.02 -5.93 -8.58
CA TYR A 102 -2.63 -5.46 -8.61
C TYR A 102 -1.84 -6.12 -7.49
N PHE A 103 -0.57 -6.40 -7.77
CA PHE A 103 0.44 -6.56 -6.74
C PHE A 103 1.09 -5.19 -6.52
N ALA A 104 1.28 -4.81 -5.25
CA ALA A 104 2.04 -3.63 -4.85
C ALA A 104 3.28 -4.08 -4.07
N VAL A 105 4.46 -3.67 -4.57
CA VAL A 105 5.75 -4.08 -4.01
C VAL A 105 6.72 -2.90 -3.91
N PRO A 106 7.68 -2.92 -2.98
CA PRO A 106 8.76 -1.94 -2.97
C PRO A 106 9.68 -2.11 -4.19
N GLU A 107 10.38 -1.04 -4.55
CA GLU A 107 11.25 -0.94 -5.74
C GLU A 107 12.28 -2.09 -5.86
N ASP A 108 12.86 -2.51 -4.74
CA ASP A 108 13.85 -3.60 -4.68
C ASP A 108 13.28 -4.97 -5.07
N LEU A 109 11.96 -5.14 -5.06
CA LEU A 109 11.29 -6.37 -5.51
C LEU A 109 10.80 -6.33 -6.95
N ARG A 110 11.00 -5.21 -7.69
CA ARG A 110 10.49 -5.03 -9.07
C ARG A 110 10.81 -6.22 -9.97
N ALA A 111 12.08 -6.59 -10.08
CA ALA A 111 12.52 -7.65 -10.98
C ALA A 111 11.87 -9.00 -10.61
N LYS A 112 11.79 -9.31 -9.31
CA LYS A 112 11.21 -10.56 -8.84
C LYS A 112 9.69 -10.60 -9.00
N ALA A 113 9.02 -9.48 -8.80
CA ALA A 113 7.58 -9.37 -9.02
C ALA A 113 7.23 -9.57 -10.50
N MET A 114 7.99 -8.96 -11.42
CA MET A 114 7.78 -9.15 -12.86
C MET A 114 7.87 -10.63 -13.30
N GLU A 115 8.71 -11.43 -12.64
CA GLU A 115 8.86 -12.87 -12.90
C GLU A 115 7.75 -13.73 -12.27
N LEU A 116 7.27 -13.35 -11.07
CA LEU A 116 6.46 -14.25 -10.23
C LEU A 116 4.97 -13.95 -10.21
N ILE A 117 4.54 -12.71 -10.46
CA ILE A 117 3.12 -12.38 -10.36
C ILE A 117 2.30 -13.03 -11.50
N PRO A 118 1.02 -13.34 -11.27
CA PRO A 118 0.15 -13.88 -12.30
C PRO A 118 0.09 -12.99 -13.54
N GLU A 119 0.00 -13.61 -14.72
CA GLU A 119 -0.07 -12.88 -15.99
C GLU A 119 -1.24 -11.87 -16.00
N ARG A 120 -2.38 -12.24 -15.41
CA ARG A 120 -3.58 -11.38 -15.31
C ARG A 120 -3.41 -10.17 -14.38
N ALA A 121 -2.47 -10.20 -13.46
CA ALA A 121 -2.31 -9.17 -12.44
C ALA A 121 -1.49 -7.99 -12.94
N GLY A 122 -1.85 -6.79 -12.49
CA GLY A 122 -1.04 -5.59 -12.65
C GLY A 122 0.06 -5.52 -11.58
N LEU A 123 0.99 -4.58 -11.78
CA LEU A 123 2.08 -4.34 -10.84
C LEU A 123 2.22 -2.85 -10.58
N ILE A 124 2.19 -2.50 -9.29
CA ILE A 124 2.50 -1.18 -8.77
C ILE A 124 3.82 -1.28 -8.00
N ILE A 125 4.76 -0.41 -8.35
CA ILE A 125 6.01 -0.25 -7.61
C ILE A 125 5.88 0.96 -6.69
N VAL A 126 6.28 0.78 -5.43
CA VAL A 126 6.36 1.86 -4.45
C VAL A 126 7.82 2.20 -4.20
N LYS A 127 8.20 3.41 -4.59
CA LYS A 127 9.52 3.99 -4.36
C LYS A 127 9.49 4.71 -3.01
N PRO A 128 10.47 4.48 -2.12
CA PRO A 128 10.59 5.30 -0.92
C PRO A 128 10.76 6.77 -1.31
N ASP A 129 10.12 7.65 -0.56
CA ASP A 129 10.33 9.08 -0.68
C ASP A 129 11.28 9.52 0.44
N MET A 130 12.27 10.33 0.08
CA MET A 130 13.33 10.78 1.00
C MET A 130 12.86 11.95 1.87
N ALA A 131 11.69 12.54 1.56
CA ALA A 131 11.13 13.60 2.38
C ALA A 131 10.62 13.06 3.73
N PRO A 132 10.82 13.79 4.84
CA PRO A 132 10.21 13.45 6.12
C PRO A 132 8.69 13.30 5.95
N TYR A 133 8.12 12.20 6.46
CA TYR A 133 6.68 11.89 6.41
C TYR A 133 6.12 11.51 5.03
N ALA A 134 6.96 11.31 4.01
CA ALA A 134 6.49 10.90 2.71
C ALA A 134 6.37 9.37 2.60
N TYR A 135 5.17 8.89 2.27
CA TYR A 135 4.81 7.47 2.29
C TYR A 135 5.28 6.68 1.04
N GLY A 136 5.93 7.35 0.10
CA GLY A 136 6.46 6.76 -1.12
C GLY A 136 5.68 7.13 -2.39
N LYS A 137 6.37 7.13 -3.53
CA LYS A 137 5.81 7.43 -4.86
C LYS A 137 5.45 6.13 -5.58
N THR A 138 4.29 6.11 -6.22
CA THR A 138 3.76 4.91 -6.90
C THR A 138 3.93 4.97 -8.41
N GLU A 139 4.31 3.85 -9.03
CA GLU A 139 4.45 3.67 -10.47
C GLU A 139 3.67 2.41 -10.90
N ILE A 140 2.73 2.52 -11.84
CA ILE A 140 2.14 1.33 -12.47
C ILE A 140 3.08 0.91 -13.59
N VAL A 141 3.66 -0.29 -13.46
CA VAL A 141 4.62 -0.84 -14.43
C VAL A 141 4.00 -1.93 -15.29
N LYS A 142 2.85 -2.47 -14.86
CA LYS A 142 2.05 -3.43 -15.59
C LYS A 142 0.56 -3.19 -15.31
N THR A 143 -0.24 -3.02 -16.35
CA THR A 143 -1.69 -2.88 -16.24
C THR A 143 -2.35 -4.26 -16.13
N PRO A 144 -3.36 -4.46 -15.25
CA PRO A 144 -4.03 -5.73 -15.07
C PRO A 144 -4.95 -6.05 -16.24
N LYS A 145 -5.16 -7.35 -16.49
CA LYS A 145 -6.27 -7.81 -17.32
C LYS A 145 -7.58 -7.56 -16.58
N THR A 146 -8.54 -6.94 -17.25
CA THR A 146 -9.87 -6.70 -16.67
C THR A 146 -10.68 -7.99 -16.67
N ASN A 147 -11.27 -8.35 -15.52
CA ASN A 147 -12.24 -9.43 -15.43
C ASN A 147 -13.60 -8.94 -15.95
N SER A 148 -13.96 -9.33 -17.18
CA SER A 148 -15.25 -8.97 -17.80
C SER A 148 -16.45 -9.61 -17.11
N GLY A 149 -16.26 -10.73 -16.40
CA GLY A 149 -17.29 -11.38 -15.61
C GLY A 149 -17.51 -10.74 -14.23
N ALA A 150 -16.75 -9.70 -13.88
CA ALA A 150 -16.96 -9.00 -12.63
C ALA A 150 -18.22 -8.12 -12.69
N ARG A 151 -18.93 -8.02 -11.57
CA ARG A 151 -20.00 -7.06 -11.30
C ARG A 151 -19.55 -5.99 -10.32
N LYS A 152 -20.29 -4.88 -10.30
CA LYS A 152 -20.13 -3.83 -9.28
C LYS A 152 -20.59 -4.35 -7.91
N LEU A 153 -20.01 -3.76 -6.87
CA LEU A 153 -20.53 -3.94 -5.52
C LEU A 153 -21.92 -3.31 -5.41
N ASN A 154 -22.85 -4.02 -4.77
CA ASN A 154 -24.17 -3.49 -4.48
C ASN A 154 -24.15 -2.63 -3.20
N GLU A 155 -25.24 -1.94 -2.94
CA GLU A 155 -25.34 -1.02 -1.81
C GLU A 155 -25.13 -1.73 -0.45
N LYS A 156 -25.67 -2.94 -0.27
CA LYS A 156 -25.49 -3.71 0.97
C LYS A 156 -24.01 -4.08 1.20
N GLU A 157 -23.29 -4.41 0.13
CA GLU A 157 -21.85 -4.69 0.17
C GLU A 157 -21.04 -3.42 0.49
N LEU A 158 -21.39 -2.29 -0.13
CA LEU A 158 -20.77 -0.99 0.16
C LEU A 158 -21.03 -0.56 1.62
N GLN A 159 -22.25 -0.73 2.13
CA GLN A 159 -22.58 -0.43 3.52
C GLN A 159 -21.78 -1.31 4.51
N LYS A 160 -21.59 -2.59 4.19
CA LYS A 160 -20.75 -3.49 5.00
C LYS A 160 -19.28 -3.04 5.00
N LEU A 161 -18.73 -2.68 3.84
CA LEU A 161 -17.39 -2.08 3.74
C LEU A 161 -17.31 -0.76 4.53
N GLY A 162 -18.35 0.06 4.48
CA GLY A 162 -18.52 1.28 5.28
C GLY A 162 -18.37 1.03 6.77
N LYS A 163 -19.10 0.04 7.29
CA LYS A 163 -19.01 -0.37 8.70
C LYS A 163 -17.60 -0.83 9.07
N LEU A 164 -16.98 -1.67 8.23
CA LEU A 164 -15.61 -2.13 8.46
C LEU A 164 -14.61 -0.96 8.50
N ALA A 165 -14.69 -0.04 7.53
CA ALA A 165 -13.83 1.14 7.48
C ALA A 165 -14.01 2.03 8.72
N ALA A 166 -15.26 2.30 9.13
CA ALA A 166 -15.56 3.08 10.32
C ALA A 166 -15.00 2.42 11.58
N MET A 167 -15.19 1.10 11.75
CA MET A 167 -14.63 0.35 12.87
C MET A 167 -13.10 0.52 12.94
N ARG A 168 -12.40 0.36 11.81
CA ARG A 168 -10.94 0.52 11.74
C ARG A 168 -10.48 1.92 12.15
N ILE A 169 -11.19 2.96 11.70
CA ILE A 169 -10.88 4.34 12.08
C ILE A 169 -11.00 4.52 13.60
N TRP A 170 -12.06 4.03 14.23
CA TRP A 170 -12.25 4.17 15.67
C TRP A 170 -11.20 3.38 16.47
N SER A 171 -10.88 2.15 16.05
CA SER A 171 -9.80 1.37 16.67
C SER A 171 -8.44 2.07 16.55
N LEU A 172 -8.11 2.62 15.37
CA LEU A 172 -6.88 3.36 15.15
C LEU A 172 -6.82 4.62 16.03
N LYS A 173 -7.91 5.39 16.09
CA LYS A 173 -7.99 6.57 16.97
C LYS A 173 -7.73 6.19 18.42
N ALA A 174 -8.35 5.12 18.92
CA ALA A 174 -8.13 4.66 20.29
C ALA A 174 -6.64 4.35 20.58
N VAL A 175 -5.96 3.69 19.64
CA VAL A 175 -4.51 3.39 19.75
C VAL A 175 -3.67 4.67 19.75
N VAL A 176 -3.93 5.59 18.81
CA VAL A 176 -3.19 6.86 18.70
C VAL A 176 -3.32 7.69 19.99
N TYR A 177 -4.54 7.88 20.51
CA TYR A 177 -4.75 8.64 21.74
C TYR A 177 -4.18 7.94 22.98
N ARG A 178 -4.16 6.61 23.00
CA ARG A 178 -3.48 5.87 24.08
C ARG A 178 -1.97 6.13 24.06
N GLN A 179 -1.32 6.00 22.91
CA GLN A 179 0.12 6.24 22.76
C GLN A 179 0.50 7.68 23.10
N GLN A 180 -0.33 8.66 22.71
CA GLN A 180 -0.12 10.06 23.09
C GLN A 180 -0.14 10.25 24.61
N ARG A 181 -1.12 9.66 25.31
CA ARG A 181 -1.20 9.73 26.78
C ARG A 181 -0.04 9.02 27.47
N GLU A 182 0.43 7.90 26.93
CA GLU A 182 1.58 7.16 27.48
C GLU A 182 2.88 7.96 27.32
N LYS A 183 3.11 8.60 26.18
CA LYS A 183 4.27 9.48 25.97
C LYS A 183 4.30 10.66 26.94
N VAL A 184 3.14 11.24 27.25
CA VAL A 184 3.04 12.33 28.25
C VAL A 184 3.38 11.86 29.67
N LYS A 185 3.23 10.57 29.99
CA LYS A 185 3.61 10.02 31.31
C LYS A 185 5.12 9.76 31.45
N LEU A 186 5.87 9.78 30.36
CA LEU A 186 7.31 9.50 30.32
C LEU A 186 8.17 10.77 30.25
N LEU A 187 7.53 11.94 30.22
CA LEU A 187 8.15 13.28 30.25
C LEU A 187 7.86 13.92 31.61
#